data_AF-A0AB38F8K4-F1
#
_entry.id   AF-A0AB38F8K4-F1
#
_cell.length_a   1.000
_cell.length_b   1.000
_cell.length_c   1.000
_cell.angle_alpha   90.00
_cell.angle_beta   90.00
_cell.angle_gamma   90.00
#
_symmetry.space_group_name_H-M   'P 1'
#
loop_
_entity.id
_entity.type
_entity.pdbx_description
1 polymer ?
#
loop_
_entity_poly.entity_id
_entity_poly.type
_entity_poly.pdbx_seq_one_letter_code
_entity_poly.pdbx_strand_id
1 'polypeptide(L)'
;MNERLAHLNPAAISPELLVADTSEPDSLRAVAGSAQVVATTVGPHLEHDEPLVAAFAAAGTDYVDFTGEPEFIDRMYLAHHATAVESGARLVHACGFDFTRTTSAPSSPSSNCPTGFR
;
A
#
# COMPACT_ATOMS: atom_id res chain seq x y z
N MET A 1 -2.38 5.28 -21.70
CA MET A 1 -2.33 5.89 -20.36
C MET A 1 -1.23 6.94 -20.27
N ASN A 2 0.03 6.57 -20.53
CA ASN A 2 1.17 7.50 -20.46
C ASN A 2 1.04 8.72 -21.39
N GLU A 3 0.52 8.54 -22.61
CA GLU A 3 0.23 9.67 -23.51
C GLU A 3 -0.78 10.68 -22.92
N ARG A 4 -1.77 10.17 -22.19
CA ARG A 4 -2.79 11.00 -21.52
C ARG A 4 -2.22 11.71 -20.30
N LEU A 5 -1.31 11.08 -19.56
CA LEU A 5 -0.59 11.71 -18.45
C LEU A 5 0.34 12.82 -18.94
N ALA A 6 1.07 12.58 -20.04
CA ALA A 6 1.94 13.57 -20.68
C ALA A 6 1.15 14.77 -21.20
N HIS A 7 -0.08 14.58 -21.68
CA HIS A 7 -0.96 15.67 -22.07
C HIS A 7 -1.45 16.51 -20.87
N LEU A 8 -1.72 15.89 -19.73
CA LEU A 8 -2.20 16.57 -18.51
C LEU A 8 -1.08 17.32 -17.78
N ASN A 9 0.14 16.78 -17.80
CA ASN A 9 1.31 17.45 -17.24
C ASN A 9 2.55 17.16 -18.12
N PRO A 10 2.89 18.05 -19.05
CA PRO A 10 4.04 17.89 -19.95
C PRO A 10 5.40 17.90 -19.23
N ALA A 11 5.46 18.42 -18.01
CA ALA A 11 6.66 18.43 -17.18
C ALA A 11 6.79 17.17 -16.30
N ALA A 12 5.77 16.30 -16.28
CA ALA A 12 5.84 15.05 -15.54
C ALA A 12 6.78 14.06 -16.22
N ILE A 13 7.60 13.40 -15.40
CA ILE A 13 8.36 12.23 -15.85
C ILE A 13 7.34 11.14 -16.20
N SER A 14 7.51 10.52 -17.37
CA SER A 14 6.66 9.38 -17.75
C SER A 14 6.90 8.23 -16.79
N PRO A 15 5.86 7.71 -16.11
CA PRO A 15 6.04 6.59 -15.19
C PRO A 15 6.47 5.35 -15.97
N GLU A 16 7.41 4.60 -15.40
CA GLU A 16 7.73 3.25 -15.84
C GLU A 16 6.49 2.35 -15.65
N LEU A 17 6.17 1.56 -16.66
CA LEU A 17 5.04 0.63 -16.61
C LEU A 17 5.57 -0.77 -16.34
N LEU A 18 5.28 -1.28 -15.14
CA LEU A 18 5.51 -2.67 -14.78
C LEU A 18 4.20 -3.43 -14.93
N VAL A 19 4.28 -4.63 -15.53
CA VAL A 19 3.16 -5.55 -15.63
C VAL A 19 3.38 -6.66 -14.60
N ALA A 20 2.38 -6.87 -13.75
CA ALA A 20 2.39 -7.99 -12.83
C ALA A 20 1.06 -8.73 -12.81
N ASP A 21 1.16 -10.05 -12.82
CA ASP A 21 0.02 -10.96 -12.67
C ASP A 21 -0.01 -11.49 -11.24
N THR A 22 -1.16 -11.36 -10.57
CA THR A 22 -1.36 -11.81 -9.18
C THR A 22 -1.34 -13.34 -9.05
N SER A 23 -1.52 -14.05 -10.15
CA SER A 23 -1.38 -15.51 -10.22
C SER A 23 0.06 -15.98 -10.45
N GLU A 24 1.00 -15.08 -10.78
CA GLU A 24 2.40 -15.40 -11.02
C GLU A 24 3.33 -14.83 -9.93
N PRO A 25 3.75 -15.64 -8.94
CA PRO A 25 4.57 -15.17 -7.81
C PRO A 25 5.90 -14.52 -8.22
N ASP A 26 6.52 -14.98 -9.32
CA ASP A 26 7.75 -14.39 -9.84
C ASP A 26 7.55 -12.95 -10.32
N SER A 27 6.40 -12.69 -10.94
CA SER A 27 6.05 -11.35 -11.40
C SER A 27 5.83 -10.40 -10.21
N LEU A 28 5.22 -10.89 -9.13
CA LEU A 28 5.02 -10.14 -7.90
C LEU A 28 6.35 -9.83 -7.20
N ARG A 29 7.27 -10.81 -7.15
CA ARG A 29 8.62 -10.60 -6.61
C ARG A 29 9.41 -9.55 -7.38
N ALA A 30 9.30 -9.55 -8.71
CA ALA A 30 9.98 -8.57 -9.54
C ALA A 30 9.47 -7.15 -9.24
N VAL A 31 8.16 -6.96 -9.10
CA VAL A 31 7.58 -5.66 -8.71
C VAL A 31 7.98 -5.28 -7.29
N ALA A 32 7.90 -6.21 -6.34
CA ALA A 32 8.30 -6.01 -4.95
C ALA A 32 9.74 -5.51 -4.82
N GLY A 33 10.68 -6.13 -5.54
CA GLY A 33 12.09 -5.72 -5.53
C GLY A 33 12.37 -4.39 -6.25
N SER A 34 11.45 -3.91 -7.08
CA SER A 34 11.62 -2.67 -7.86
C SER A 34 11.07 -1.42 -7.16
N ALA A 35 10.31 -1.59 -6.07
CA ALA A 35 9.60 -0.52 -5.39
C ALA A 35 9.96 -0.44 -3.90
N GLN A 36 9.94 0.78 -3.35
CA GLN A 36 10.04 0.99 -1.90
C GLN A 36 8.67 0.90 -1.23
N VAL A 37 7.62 1.37 -1.92
CA VAL A 37 6.24 1.38 -1.46
C VAL A 37 5.33 0.97 -2.62
N VAL A 38 4.36 0.10 -2.37
CA VAL A 38 3.30 -0.25 -3.32
C VAL A 38 1.94 0.12 -2.73
N ALA A 39 1.12 0.82 -3.53
CA ALA A 39 -0.27 1.14 -3.20
C ALA A 39 -1.22 0.37 -4.13
N THR A 40 -2.07 -0.49 -3.59
CA THR A 40 -3.02 -1.26 -4.41
C THR A 40 -4.30 -0.46 -4.65
N THR A 41 -4.80 -0.53 -5.88
CA THR A 41 -6.04 0.15 -6.26
C THR A 41 -7.11 -0.76 -6.85
N VAL A 42 -6.88 -2.06 -6.83
CA VAL A 42 -7.71 -3.05 -7.50
C VAL A 42 -8.18 -4.06 -6.47
N GLY A 43 -9.44 -3.96 -6.06
CA GLY A 43 -10.15 -5.01 -5.33
C GLY A 43 -10.88 -5.97 -6.27
N PRO A 44 -11.40 -7.11 -5.79
CA PRO A 44 -11.56 -7.48 -4.37
C PRO A 44 -10.27 -7.98 -3.70
N HIS A 45 -9.92 -7.38 -2.57
CA HIS A 45 -8.63 -7.62 -1.90
C HIS A 45 -8.53 -9.04 -1.34
N LEU A 46 -9.65 -9.57 -0.82
CA LEU A 46 -9.75 -10.96 -0.35
C LEU A 46 -9.36 -12.03 -1.39
N GLU A 47 -9.51 -11.74 -2.68
CA GLU A 47 -9.25 -12.71 -3.76
C GLU A 47 -7.86 -12.56 -4.38
N HIS A 48 -7.28 -11.36 -4.37
CA HIS A 48 -6.12 -11.05 -5.20
C HIS A 48 -4.92 -10.50 -4.43
N ASP A 49 -5.12 -9.97 -3.22
CA ASP A 49 -4.07 -9.18 -2.57
C ASP A 49 -3.26 -10.00 -1.56
N GLU A 50 -3.70 -11.19 -1.16
CA GLU A 50 -2.92 -12.07 -0.27
C GLU A 50 -1.54 -12.47 -0.87
N PRO A 51 -1.44 -12.93 -2.13
CA PRO A 51 -0.13 -13.17 -2.78
C PRO A 51 0.74 -11.91 -2.85
N LEU A 52 0.09 -10.75 -3.00
CA LEU A 52 0.75 -9.44 -3.07
C LEU A 52 1.39 -9.08 -1.73
N VAL A 53 0.58 -9.12 -0.66
CA VAL A 53 1.01 -8.85 0.71
C VAL A 53 2.13 -9.80 1.12
N ALA A 54 2.01 -11.09 0.81
CA ALA A 54 3.05 -12.06 1.09
C ALA A 54 4.38 -11.73 0.39
N ALA A 55 4.33 -11.35 -0.89
CA ALA A 55 5.52 -11.00 -1.66
C ALA A 55 6.21 -9.73 -1.13
N PHE A 56 5.44 -8.69 -0.79
CA PHE A 56 6.00 -7.44 -0.24
C PHE A 56 6.50 -7.59 1.19
N ALA A 57 5.76 -8.32 2.03
CA ALA A 57 6.20 -8.65 3.38
C ALA A 57 7.50 -9.44 3.37
N ALA A 58 7.69 -10.37 2.42
CA ALA A 58 8.96 -11.10 2.30
C ALA A 58 10.10 -10.24 1.73
N ALA A 59 9.79 -9.31 0.81
CA ALA A 59 10.79 -8.46 0.17
C ALA A 59 11.26 -7.29 1.06
N GLY A 60 10.54 -6.96 2.14
CA GLY A 60 10.83 -5.76 2.93
C GLY A 60 10.25 -4.48 2.32
N THR A 61 9.30 -4.63 1.40
CA THR A 61 8.67 -3.51 0.67
C THR A 61 7.42 -3.04 1.41
N ASP A 62 7.27 -1.72 1.57
CA ASP A 62 6.10 -1.17 2.23
C ASP A 62 4.84 -1.34 1.37
N TYR A 63 3.72 -1.65 2.01
CA TYR A 63 2.46 -1.93 1.36
C TYR A 63 1.35 -1.07 1.96
N VAL A 64 0.55 -0.46 1.09
CA VAL A 64 -0.61 0.35 1.47
C VAL A 64 -1.82 -0.04 0.62
N ASP A 65 -2.98 -0.17 1.24
CA ASP A 65 -4.27 -0.29 0.53
C ASP A 65 -5.32 0.67 1.10
N PHE A 66 -6.44 0.80 0.37
CA PHE A 66 -7.62 1.53 0.82
C PHE A 66 -8.80 0.60 1.13
N THR A 67 -8.52 -0.68 1.42
CA THR A 67 -9.57 -1.69 1.55
C THR A 67 -10.56 -1.32 2.66
N GLY A 68 -11.84 -1.58 2.40
CA GLY A 68 -12.91 -1.55 3.40
C GLY A 68 -13.27 -2.93 3.94
N GLU A 69 -12.46 -3.96 3.66
CA GLU A 69 -12.74 -5.36 3.95
C GLU A 69 -12.03 -5.80 5.25
N PRO A 70 -12.69 -5.77 6.43
CA PRO A 70 -12.03 -6.07 7.71
C PRO A 70 -11.52 -7.52 7.79
N GLU A 71 -12.21 -8.48 7.16
CA GLU A 71 -11.77 -9.87 7.11
C GLU A 71 -10.42 -10.02 6.40
N PHE A 72 -10.15 -9.21 5.37
CA PHE A 72 -8.85 -9.20 4.70
C PHE A 72 -7.76 -8.70 5.64
N ILE A 73 -8.01 -7.58 6.33
CA ILE A 73 -7.06 -6.96 7.25
C ILE A 73 -6.64 -7.95 8.34
N ASP A 74 -7.61 -8.61 8.98
CA ASP A 74 -7.33 -9.59 10.03
C ASP A 74 -6.53 -10.79 9.51
N ARG A 75 -6.88 -11.31 8.33
CA ARG A 75 -6.15 -12.42 7.71
C ARG A 75 -4.71 -12.04 7.38
N MET A 76 -4.48 -10.87 6.80
CA MET A 76 -3.14 -10.39 6.45
C MET A 76 -2.29 -10.13 7.69
N TYR A 77 -2.89 -9.56 8.74
CA TYR A 77 -2.22 -9.38 10.01
C TYR A 77 -1.76 -10.71 10.61
N LEU A 78 -2.66 -11.70 10.71
CA LEU A 78 -2.34 -13.01 11.27
C LEU A 78 -1.31 -13.77 10.44
N ALA A 79 -1.37 -13.67 9.11
CA ALA A 79 -0.54 -14.45 8.21
C ALA A 79 0.85 -13.83 7.96
N HIS A 80 0.96 -12.50 7.91
CA HIS A 80 2.14 -11.82 7.34
C HIS A 80 2.77 -10.76 8.24
N HIS A 81 2.16 -10.40 9.37
CA HIS A 81 2.73 -9.38 10.27
C HIS A 81 4.12 -9.77 10.80
N ALA A 82 4.31 -11.02 11.22
CA ALA A 82 5.60 -11.48 11.73
C ALA A 82 6.71 -11.37 10.65
N THR A 83 6.42 -11.85 9.44
CA THR A 83 7.34 -11.75 8.29
C THR A 83 7.68 -10.30 7.95
N ALA A 84 6.67 -9.40 7.97
CA ALA A 84 6.88 -7.98 7.70
C ALA A 84 7.79 -7.32 8.76
N VAL A 85 7.62 -7.69 10.04
CA VAL A 85 8.50 -7.20 11.12
C VAL A 85 9.93 -7.69 10.93
N GLU A 86 10.12 -8.95 10.55
CA GLU A 86 11.44 -9.53 10.31
C GLU A 86 12.16 -8.92 9.09
N SER A 87 11.42 -8.65 8.02
CA SER A 87 11.97 -8.05 6.79
C SER A 87 12.12 -6.53 6.86
N GLY A 88 11.40 -5.88 7.77
CA GLY A 88 11.33 -4.43 7.91
C GLY A 88 10.23 -3.75 7.08
N ALA A 89 9.38 -4.52 6.38
CA ALA A 89 8.22 -4.00 5.65
C ALA A 89 7.15 -3.42 6.60
N ARG A 90 6.48 -2.35 6.15
CA ARG A 90 5.30 -1.78 6.83
C ARG A 90 4.04 -2.10 6.02
N LEU A 91 3.09 -2.78 6.65
CA LEU A 91 1.77 -3.07 6.06
C LEU A 91 0.74 -2.09 6.66
N VAL A 92 0.17 -1.22 5.83
CA VAL A 92 -0.83 -0.21 6.24
C VAL A 92 -2.13 -0.44 5.47
N HIS A 93 -3.13 -0.98 6.15
CA HIS A 93 -4.44 -1.25 5.57
C HIS A 93 -5.43 -0.08 5.80
N ALA A 94 -6.48 -0.01 4.99
CA ALA A 94 -7.59 0.94 5.10
C ALA A 94 -7.18 2.43 5.05
N CYS A 95 -6.09 2.73 4.33
CA CYS A 95 -5.60 4.09 4.17
C CYS A 95 -6.58 4.92 3.32
N GLY A 96 -7.34 5.79 3.96
CA GLY A 96 -8.29 6.68 3.27
C GLY A 96 -9.76 6.25 3.40
N PHE A 97 -10.04 5.06 3.92
CA PHE A 97 -11.40 4.57 4.13
C PHE A 97 -12.03 5.29 5.34
N ASP A 98 -13.13 6.01 5.09
CA ASP A 98 -13.91 6.80 6.06
C ASP A 98 -13.21 8.00 6.75
N PHE A 99 -12.42 8.78 6.01
CA PHE A 99 -12.14 10.16 6.42
C PHE A 99 -13.24 11.10 5.93
N THR A 100 -14.40 11.10 6.61
CA THR A 100 -15.28 12.27 6.50
C THR A 100 -14.58 13.46 7.16
N ARG A 101 -14.34 14.51 6.37
CA ARG A 101 -13.93 15.81 6.90
C ARG A 101 -15.12 16.39 7.69
N THR A 102 -15.32 15.96 8.93
CA THR A 102 -16.19 16.70 9.84
C THR A 102 -15.47 18.01 10.17
N THR A 103 -15.78 19.06 9.41
CA THR A 103 -15.32 20.42 9.73
C THR A 103 -16.12 20.91 10.94
N SER A 104 -15.67 20.56 12.13
CA SER A 104 -15.91 21.35 13.32
C SER A 104 -14.62 21.35 14.12
N ALA A 105 -13.74 22.30 13.79
CA ALA A 105 -12.64 22.63 14.68
C ALA A 105 -13.21 23.10 16.03
N PRO A 106 -12.56 22.71 17.12
CA PRO A 106 -12.20 23.71 18.09
C PRO A 106 -10.68 23.73 18.31
N SER A 107 -10.15 24.95 18.35
CA SER A 107 -8.90 25.38 18.99
C SER A 107 -8.46 24.44 20.13
N SER A 108 -7.27 23.83 20.12
CA SER A 108 -5.97 24.43 20.49
C SER A 108 -4.88 23.34 20.34
N PRO A 109 -3.59 23.67 20.15
CA PRO A 109 -2.54 22.67 20.03
C PRO A 109 -2.05 22.24 21.42
N SER A 110 -2.32 20.99 21.83
CA SER A 110 -1.58 20.35 22.92
C SER A 110 -0.50 19.43 22.35
N SER A 111 0.69 19.60 22.92
CA SER A 111 1.97 19.02 22.56
C SER A 111 2.05 17.50 22.74
N ASN A 112 2.94 16.89 21.97
CA ASN A 112 3.54 15.55 22.07
C ASN A 112 2.71 14.34 21.58
N CYS A 113 2.89 14.00 20.31
CA CYS A 113 2.87 12.61 19.87
C CYS A 113 4.24 12.29 19.25
N PRO A 114 5.10 11.47 19.90
CA PRO A 114 6.37 11.10 19.33
C PRO A 114 6.15 9.92 18.38
N THR A 115 5.78 10.19 17.13
CA THR A 115 5.90 9.18 16.07
C THR A 115 7.27 9.32 15.42
N GLY A 116 8.27 8.80 16.13
CA GLY A 116 9.55 8.45 15.53
C GLY A 116 9.34 7.27 14.59
N PHE A 117 8.92 7.55 13.36
CA PHE A 117 9.22 6.69 12.23
C PHE A 117 10.55 7.17 11.67
N ARG A 118 11.57 6.32 11.79
CA ARG A 118 12.78 6.43 10.96
C ARG A 118 12.41 6.36 9.49
#